data_AF-A0A139DNY8-F1
#
_entry.id   AF-A0A139DNY8-F1
#
_cell.length_a   1.000
_cell.length_b   1.000
_cell.length_c   1.000
_cell.angle_alpha   90.00
_cell.angle_beta   90.00
_cell.angle_gamma   90.00
#
_symmetry.space_group_name_H-M   'P 1'
#
loop_
_entity.id
_entity.type
_entity.pdbx_description
1 polymer ?
#
loop_
_entity_poly.entity_id
_entity_poly.type
_entity_poly.pdbx_seq_one_letter_code
_entity_poly.pdbx_strand_id
1 'polypeptide(L)'
;MTIRESLSRMAREMCTEADIWVEQGLVVVAANTDYPQVAGMDGEPLRIRWLLLGGRRVRQSNSTFVQHTPETITFSRKPEESLLEGALACRPSPGDMPPDEVVSRWGEVIADGARWRLLMMPQKWQNAELASYYNRQYRLGVASARQLSALGHAHGGSRVKPRRFI
;
A
#
# COMPACT_ATOMS: atom_id res chain seq x y z
N MET A 1 -23.43 -7.21 -7.84
CA MET A 1 -22.44 -6.31 -7.20
C MET A 1 -23.18 -5.43 -6.20
N THR A 2 -22.91 -5.60 -4.91
CA THR A 2 -23.50 -4.78 -3.85
C THR A 2 -22.66 -3.53 -3.57
N ILE A 3 -23.21 -2.58 -2.79
CA ILE A 3 -22.43 -1.41 -2.33
C ILE A 3 -21.23 -1.87 -1.52
N ARG A 4 -21.42 -2.84 -0.61
CA ARG A 4 -20.35 -3.43 0.21
C ARG A 4 -19.24 -4.02 -0.65
N GLU A 5 -19.59 -4.83 -1.65
CA GLU A 5 -18.62 -5.41 -2.59
C GLU A 5 -17.86 -4.33 -3.39
N SER A 6 -18.55 -3.25 -3.76
CA SER A 6 -17.91 -2.16 -4.48
C SER A 6 -16.91 -1.41 -3.58
N LEU A 7 -17.28 -1.17 -2.32
CA LEU A 7 -16.40 -0.54 -1.33
C LEU A 7 -15.17 -1.40 -1.02
N SER A 8 -15.35 -2.68 -0.68
CA SER A 8 -14.22 -3.57 -0.35
C SER A 8 -13.30 -3.77 -1.54
N ARG A 9 -13.85 -3.92 -2.75
CA ARG A 9 -13.05 -3.95 -3.98
C ARG A 9 -12.23 -2.69 -4.18
N MET A 10 -12.80 -1.52 -3.90
CA MET A 10 -12.13 -0.24 -4.13
C MET A 10 -11.11 0.10 -3.05
N ALA A 11 -11.37 -0.30 -1.81
CA ALA A 11 -10.39 -0.25 -0.74
C ALA A 11 -9.18 -1.12 -1.07
N ARG A 12 -9.41 -2.38 -1.51
CA ARG A 12 -8.33 -3.29 -1.91
C ARG A 12 -7.50 -2.76 -3.08
N GLU A 13 -8.15 -2.19 -4.09
CA GLU A 13 -7.47 -1.58 -5.24
C GLU A 13 -6.61 -0.39 -4.78
N MET A 14 -7.15 0.48 -3.92
CA MET A 14 -6.40 1.62 -3.40
C MET A 14 -5.19 1.21 -2.54
N CYS A 15 -5.33 0.21 -1.66
CA CYS A 15 -4.22 -0.38 -0.91
C CYS A 15 -3.11 -0.90 -1.84
N THR A 16 -3.49 -1.58 -2.93
CA THR A 16 -2.56 -2.11 -3.93
C THR A 16 -1.81 -1.00 -4.66
N GLU A 17 -2.52 0.06 -5.05
CA GLU A 17 -1.96 1.11 -5.88
C GLU A 17 -1.15 2.14 -5.10
N ALA A 18 -1.48 2.40 -3.84
CA ALA A 18 -0.97 3.55 -3.10
C ALA A 18 -0.32 3.25 -1.74
N ASP A 19 -0.23 1.99 -1.31
CA ASP A 19 0.33 1.61 -0.01
C ASP A 19 -0.30 2.40 1.16
N ILE A 20 -1.63 2.54 1.16
CA ILE A 20 -2.32 3.32 2.20
C ILE A 20 -2.44 2.57 3.52
N TRP A 21 -2.23 1.25 3.51
CA TRP A 21 -2.17 0.40 4.70
C TRP A 21 -0.76 -0.15 4.82
N VAL A 22 -0.04 0.29 5.85
CA VAL A 22 1.31 -0.14 6.16
C VAL A 22 1.37 -0.57 7.62
N GLU A 23 1.71 -1.83 7.84
CA GLU A 23 1.97 -2.38 9.17
C GLU A 23 3.45 -2.27 9.51
N GLN A 24 3.75 -2.00 10.78
CA GLN A 24 5.11 -1.98 11.31
C GLN A 24 5.21 -3.03 12.40
N GLY A 25 6.30 -3.80 12.39
CA GLY A 25 6.50 -4.90 13.32
C GLY A 25 7.34 -6.00 12.70
N LEU A 26 7.10 -7.25 13.08
CA LEU A 26 7.77 -8.41 12.52
C LEU A 26 7.30 -8.63 11.08
N VAL A 27 8.21 -8.51 10.10
CA VAL A 27 7.88 -8.62 8.68
C VAL A 27 8.45 -9.89 8.05
N VAL A 28 9.62 -10.35 8.49
CA VAL A 28 10.25 -11.56 7.95
C VAL A 28 10.56 -12.54 9.06
N VAL A 29 10.21 -13.79 8.85
CA VAL A 29 10.54 -14.93 9.72
C VAL A 29 11.51 -15.88 9.00
N ALA A 30 12.28 -16.62 9.78
CA ALA A 30 13.31 -17.53 9.27
C ALA A 30 14.32 -16.84 8.32
N ALA A 31 14.62 -15.56 8.57
CA ALA A 31 15.45 -14.72 7.71
C ALA A 31 16.88 -15.26 7.50
N ASN A 32 17.41 -15.96 8.50
CA ASN A 32 18.73 -16.59 8.49
C ASN A 32 18.76 -17.97 7.80
N THR A 33 17.64 -18.43 7.23
CA THR A 33 17.53 -19.72 6.52
C THR A 33 17.56 -19.54 5.00
N ASP A 34 17.49 -20.65 4.26
CA ASP A 34 17.33 -20.62 2.80
C ASP A 34 15.89 -20.30 2.34
N TYR A 35 14.94 -20.29 3.28
CA TYR A 35 13.51 -20.11 3.00
C TYR A 35 12.91 -19.03 3.91
N PRO A 36 13.38 -17.77 3.83
CA PRO A 36 12.77 -16.68 4.59
C PRO A 36 11.33 -16.43 4.09
N GLN A 37 10.43 -16.16 5.01
CA GLN A 37 9.01 -15.94 4.71
C GLN A 37 8.57 -14.56 5.17
N VAL A 38 7.75 -13.90 4.37
CA VAL A 38 7.08 -12.66 4.76
C VAL A 38 5.89 -13.00 5.64
N ALA A 39 5.90 -12.56 6.89
CA ALA A 39 4.77 -12.70 7.80
C ALA A 39 3.90 -11.44 7.70
N GLY A 40 2.66 -11.58 7.21
CA GLY A 40 1.63 -10.54 7.35
C GLY A 40 0.98 -10.64 8.72
N MET A 41 0.69 -9.51 9.38
CA MET A 41 0.08 -9.52 10.71
C MET A 41 -1.43 -9.45 10.62
N ASP A 42 -2.01 -8.52 9.84
CA ASP A 42 -3.46 -8.34 9.76
C ASP A 42 -4.05 -8.19 8.34
N GLY A 43 -3.26 -8.45 7.29
CA GLY A 43 -3.73 -8.37 5.91
C GLY A 43 -2.91 -9.20 4.92
N GLU A 44 -3.35 -9.24 3.67
CA GLU A 44 -2.54 -9.86 2.60
C GLU A 44 -1.28 -9.02 2.36
N PRO A 45 -0.08 -9.63 2.41
CA PRO A 45 1.15 -8.91 2.12
C PRO A 45 1.13 -8.42 0.67
N LEU A 46 1.71 -7.24 0.43
CA LEU A 46 1.94 -6.71 -0.91
C LEU A 46 3.42 -6.51 -1.18
N ARG A 47 4.06 -5.64 -0.38
CA ARG A 47 5.47 -5.29 -0.56
C ARG A 47 6.11 -4.80 0.72
N ILE A 48 7.36 -5.17 0.91
CA ILE A 48 8.19 -4.71 2.02
C ILE A 48 8.67 -3.31 1.72
N ARG A 49 8.34 -2.36 2.60
CA ARG A 49 8.74 -0.95 2.48
C ARG A 49 10.16 -0.73 2.99
N TRP A 50 10.50 -1.37 4.10
CA TRP A 50 11.84 -1.40 4.67
C TRP A 50 11.96 -2.54 5.68
N LEU A 51 13.19 -2.98 5.95
CA LEU A 51 13.55 -3.91 7.03
C LEU A 51 14.62 -3.28 7.92
N LEU A 52 14.70 -3.72 9.17
CA LEU A 52 15.82 -3.47 10.06
C LEU A 52 16.80 -4.65 9.92
N LEU A 53 17.99 -4.37 9.40
CA LEU A 53 19.08 -5.34 9.34
C LEU A 53 20.25 -4.81 10.18
N GLY A 54 20.61 -5.50 11.26
CA GLY A 54 21.66 -5.06 12.18
C GLY A 54 21.41 -3.65 12.71
N GLY A 55 20.15 -3.35 13.06
CA GLY A 55 19.70 -2.03 13.54
C GLY A 55 19.59 -0.93 12.48
N ARG A 56 19.89 -1.21 11.20
CA ARG A 56 19.80 -0.21 10.12
C ARG A 56 18.56 -0.44 9.25
N ARG A 57 17.82 0.64 8.96
CA ARG A 57 16.75 0.64 7.97
C ARG A 57 17.32 0.45 6.56
N VAL A 58 16.95 -0.64 5.93
CA VAL A 58 17.27 -0.96 4.54
C VAL A 58 15.99 -0.98 3.70
N ARG A 59 16.09 -0.52 2.46
CA ARG A 59 15.03 -0.65 1.45
C ARG A 59 15.44 -1.73 0.45
N GLN A 60 14.46 -2.27 -0.26
CA GLN A 60 14.70 -3.26 -1.30
C GLN A 60 15.74 -2.74 -2.31
N SER A 61 16.80 -3.52 -2.51
CA SER A 61 17.85 -3.27 -3.49
C SER A 61 18.55 -4.58 -3.82
N ASN A 62 19.12 -4.69 -5.03
CA ASN A 62 19.90 -5.89 -5.43
C ASN A 62 21.08 -6.19 -4.48
N SER A 63 21.52 -5.20 -3.70
CA SER A 63 22.60 -5.34 -2.72
C SER A 63 22.15 -5.74 -1.33
N THR A 64 20.86 -5.70 -1.00
CA THR A 64 20.34 -5.99 0.35
C THR A 64 19.38 -7.17 0.34
N PHE A 65 18.18 -6.95 -0.17
CA PHE A 65 17.17 -7.98 -0.36
C PHE A 65 16.32 -7.69 -1.59
N VAL A 66 15.78 -8.74 -2.17
CA VAL A 66 14.85 -8.69 -3.29
C VAL A 66 13.60 -9.46 -2.89
N GLN A 67 12.45 -8.80 -2.96
CA GLN A 67 11.16 -9.45 -2.83
C GLN A 67 10.69 -9.85 -4.23
N HIS A 68 10.52 -11.16 -4.46
CA HIS A 68 10.14 -11.69 -5.77
C HIS A 68 8.61 -11.79 -5.91
N THR A 69 7.95 -12.18 -4.82
CA THR A 69 6.50 -12.25 -4.69
C THR A 69 6.10 -11.63 -3.35
N PRO A 70 4.82 -11.34 -3.10
CA PRO A 70 4.40 -10.79 -1.82
C PRO A 70 4.82 -11.63 -0.60
N GLU A 71 4.99 -12.93 -0.78
CA GLU A 71 5.32 -13.88 0.29
C GLU A 71 6.80 -14.30 0.32
N THR A 72 7.54 -14.07 -0.77
CA THR A 72 8.93 -14.56 -0.91
C THR A 72 9.95 -13.44 -1.02
N ILE A 73 11.02 -13.59 -0.25
CA ILE A 73 12.16 -12.67 -0.17
C ILE A 73 13.47 -13.44 -0.34
N THR A 74 14.46 -12.82 -0.96
CA THR A 74 15.83 -13.34 -1.04
C THR A 74 16.77 -12.27 -0.51
N PHE A 75 17.70 -12.66 0.37
CA PHE A 75 18.75 -11.77 0.87
C PHE A 75 20.03 -11.97 0.06
N SER A 76 20.72 -10.87 -0.27
CA SER A 76 22.04 -10.93 -0.91
C SER A 76 23.08 -11.58 0.01
N ARG A 77 22.97 -11.33 1.31
CA ARG A 77 23.73 -11.96 2.40
C ARG A 77 22.74 -12.40 3.47
N LYS A 78 22.85 -13.65 3.93
CA LYS A 78 22.03 -14.17 5.03
C LYS A 78 22.17 -13.27 6.27
N PRO A 79 21.06 -12.73 6.79
CA PRO A 79 21.02 -12.05 8.08
C PRO A 79 21.46 -12.99 9.22
N GLU A 80 22.01 -12.42 10.29
CA GLU A 80 22.31 -13.17 11.52
C GLU A 80 21.03 -13.45 12.32
N GLU A 81 20.11 -12.47 12.32
CA GLU A 81 18.82 -12.54 12.99
C GLU A 81 17.83 -13.41 12.19
N SER A 82 17.06 -14.25 12.88
CA SER A 82 16.01 -15.07 12.26
C SER A 82 14.69 -14.30 12.06
N LEU A 83 14.47 -13.28 12.87
CA LEU A 83 13.28 -12.45 12.88
C LEU A 83 13.69 -11.04 12.51
N LEU A 84 13.07 -10.47 11.48
CA LEU A 84 13.37 -9.10 11.05
C LEU A 84 12.15 -8.22 11.18
N GLU A 85 12.34 -7.12 11.89
CA GLU A 85 11.37 -6.05 11.97
C GLU A 85 11.40 -5.18 10.70
N GLY A 86 10.27 -4.55 10.38
CA GLY A 86 10.13 -3.81 9.15
C GLY A 86 8.85 -3.01 9.07
N ALA A 87 8.59 -2.52 7.86
CA ALA A 87 7.26 -2.10 7.45
C ALA A 87 6.81 -2.86 6.21
N LEU A 88 5.58 -3.35 6.24
CA LEU A 88 4.96 -4.13 5.18
C LEU A 88 3.72 -3.38 4.69
N ALA A 89 3.64 -3.13 3.38
CA ALA A 89 2.40 -2.68 2.77
C ALA A 89 1.46 -3.89 2.65
N CYS A 90 0.21 -3.70 3.07
CA CYS A 90 -0.82 -4.73 3.14
C CYS A 90 -2.05 -4.32 2.32
N ARG A 91 -2.92 -5.29 2.03
CA ARG A 91 -4.27 -5.05 1.51
C ARG A 91 -5.29 -5.96 2.19
N PRO A 92 -6.57 -5.56 2.26
CA PRO A 92 -7.61 -6.41 2.81
C PRO A 92 -7.89 -7.58 1.87
N SER A 93 -8.21 -8.75 2.44
CA SER A 93 -8.71 -9.91 1.70
C SER A 93 -9.94 -9.57 0.85
N PRO A 94 -10.27 -10.34 -0.20
CA PRO A 94 -11.42 -10.07 -1.04
C PRO A 94 -12.72 -10.08 -0.20
N GLY A 95 -13.43 -8.96 -0.19
CA GLY A 95 -14.67 -8.79 0.57
C GLY A 95 -14.50 -8.01 1.87
N ASP A 96 -13.29 -7.93 2.41
CA ASP A 96 -12.98 -7.25 3.66
C ASP A 96 -12.63 -5.76 3.45
N MET A 97 -12.66 -5.01 4.54
CA MET A 97 -12.23 -3.61 4.60
C MET A 97 -10.88 -3.51 5.32
N PRO A 98 -10.05 -2.51 4.98
CA PRO A 98 -8.82 -2.24 5.73
C PRO A 98 -9.16 -1.69 7.13
N PRO A 99 -8.17 -1.54 8.02
CA PRO A 99 -8.36 -1.01 9.36
C PRO A 99 -9.05 0.35 9.39
N ASP A 100 -9.73 0.65 10.50
CA ASP A 100 -10.53 1.87 10.66
C ASP A 100 -9.73 3.15 10.45
N GLU A 101 -8.43 3.15 10.76
CA GLU A 101 -7.56 4.31 10.51
C GLU A 101 -7.40 4.59 9.01
N VAL A 102 -7.30 3.53 8.21
CA VAL A 102 -7.22 3.62 6.75
C VAL A 102 -8.55 4.11 6.19
N VAL A 103 -9.67 3.55 6.67
CA VAL A 103 -11.02 3.94 6.25
C VAL A 103 -11.33 5.37 6.66
N SER A 104 -10.98 5.79 7.87
CA SER A 104 -11.21 7.16 8.34
C SER A 104 -10.45 8.19 7.50
N ARG A 105 -9.27 7.85 7.00
CA ARG A 105 -8.44 8.76 6.20
C ARG A 105 -8.82 8.77 4.71
N TRP A 106 -9.16 7.60 4.16
CA TRP A 106 -9.33 7.41 2.71
C TRP A 106 -10.74 7.02 2.29
N GLY A 107 -11.69 6.96 3.24
CA GLY A 107 -13.05 6.50 3.03
C GLY A 107 -13.80 7.26 1.95
N GLU A 108 -13.60 8.57 1.84
CA GLU A 108 -14.21 9.37 0.76
C GLU A 108 -13.69 8.96 -0.63
N VAL A 109 -12.37 8.78 -0.75
CA VAL A 109 -11.74 8.34 -2.01
C VAL A 109 -12.23 6.94 -2.36
N ILE A 110 -12.25 6.02 -1.40
CA ILE A 110 -12.78 4.66 -1.59
C ILE A 110 -14.26 4.71 -2.03
N ALA A 111 -15.06 5.57 -1.41
CA ALA A 111 -16.46 5.76 -1.78
C ALA A 111 -16.62 6.33 -3.20
N ASP A 112 -15.75 7.24 -3.64
CA ASP A 112 -15.75 7.74 -5.01
C ASP A 112 -15.44 6.64 -6.02
N GLY A 113 -14.46 5.77 -5.74
CA GLY A 113 -14.21 4.58 -6.55
C GLY A 113 -15.43 3.66 -6.63
N ALA A 114 -16.10 3.42 -5.50
CA ALA A 114 -17.30 2.60 -5.43
C ALA A 114 -18.47 3.23 -6.22
N ARG A 115 -18.70 4.54 -6.05
CA ARG A 115 -19.72 5.31 -6.80
C ARG A 115 -19.48 5.23 -8.30
N TRP A 116 -18.24 5.40 -8.75
CA TRP A 116 -17.89 5.25 -10.16
C TRP A 116 -18.32 3.89 -10.71
N ARG A 117 -17.95 2.79 -10.05
CA ARG A 117 -18.32 1.44 -10.53
C ARG A 117 -19.81 1.20 -10.52
N LEU A 118 -20.46 1.58 -9.43
CA LEU A 118 -21.91 1.44 -9.28
C LEU A 118 -22.65 2.23 -10.37
N LEU A 119 -22.30 3.49 -10.62
CA LEU A 119 -22.95 4.32 -11.64
C LEU A 119 -22.73 3.84 -13.08
N MET A 120 -21.75 2.95 -13.32
CA MET A 120 -21.49 2.33 -14.62
C MET A 120 -22.27 1.02 -14.83
N MET A 121 -22.83 0.42 -13.77
CA MET A 121 -23.58 -0.82 -13.87
C MET A 121 -24.94 -0.61 -14.55
N PRO A 122 -25.48 -1.65 -15.21
CA PRO A 122 -26.82 -1.59 -15.78
C PRO A 122 -27.87 -1.58 -14.66
N GLN A 123 -28.35 -0.39 -14.29
CA GLN A 123 -29.38 -0.19 -13.26
C GLN A 123 -30.10 1.15 -13.42
N LYS A 124 -31.21 1.34 -12.68
CA LYS A 124 -32.10 2.50 -12.85
C LYS A 124 -31.45 3.87 -12.65
N TRP A 125 -30.37 3.93 -11.87
CA TRP A 125 -29.64 5.15 -11.53
C TRP A 125 -28.26 5.20 -12.19
N GLN A 126 -28.08 4.46 -13.28
CA GLN A 126 -26.87 4.55 -14.11
C GLN A 126 -26.70 5.98 -14.65
N ASN A 127 -25.49 6.53 -14.52
CA ASN A 127 -25.16 7.86 -15.02
C ASN A 127 -23.66 7.93 -15.37
N ALA A 128 -23.34 7.85 -16.66
CA ALA A 128 -21.96 7.78 -17.14
C ALA A 128 -21.17 9.09 -16.92
N GLU A 129 -21.83 10.25 -16.97
CA GLU A 129 -21.20 11.55 -16.74
C GLU A 129 -20.78 11.68 -15.27
N LEU A 130 -21.69 11.36 -14.36
CA LEU A 130 -21.42 11.36 -12.92
C LEU A 130 -20.40 10.28 -12.54
N ALA A 131 -20.47 9.11 -13.18
CA ALA A 131 -19.46 8.06 -13.01
C ALA A 131 -18.06 8.56 -13.39
N SER A 132 -17.96 9.30 -14.50
CA SER A 132 -16.69 9.89 -14.96
C SER A 132 -16.14 10.93 -13.99
N TYR A 133 -17.01 11.72 -13.34
CA TYR A 133 -16.61 12.63 -12.27
C TYR A 133 -15.98 11.88 -11.09
N TYR A 134 -16.66 10.86 -10.56
CA TYR A 134 -16.13 10.09 -9.42
C TYR A 134 -14.87 9.28 -9.76
N ASN A 135 -14.73 8.79 -10.99
CA ASN A 135 -13.49 8.17 -11.45
C ASN A 135 -12.31 9.17 -11.40
N ARG A 136 -12.54 10.43 -11.80
CA ARG A 136 -11.50 11.47 -11.69
C ARG A 136 -11.13 11.73 -10.23
N GLN A 137 -12.11 11.87 -9.34
CA GLN A 137 -11.84 12.06 -7.90
C GLN A 137 -11.07 10.89 -7.30
N TYR A 138 -11.48 9.65 -7.58
CA TYR A 138 -10.77 8.45 -7.14
C TYR A 138 -9.31 8.44 -7.61
N ARG A 139 -9.06 8.69 -8.90
CA ARG A 139 -7.70 8.73 -9.46
C ARG A 139 -6.83 9.83 -8.86
N LEU A 140 -7.40 11.01 -8.61
CA LEU A 140 -6.71 12.09 -7.92
C LEU A 140 -6.34 11.67 -6.49
N GLY A 141 -7.28 11.07 -5.76
CA GLY A 141 -7.05 10.54 -4.42
C GLY A 141 -5.96 9.46 -4.38
N VAL A 142 -5.96 8.51 -5.32
CA VAL A 142 -4.90 7.49 -5.46
C VAL A 142 -3.55 8.15 -5.75
N ALA A 143 -3.49 9.15 -6.62
CA ALA A 143 -2.25 9.86 -6.92
C ALA A 143 -1.71 10.61 -5.68
N SER A 144 -2.58 11.30 -4.94
CA SER A 144 -2.22 11.96 -3.68
C SER A 144 -1.75 10.96 -2.62
N ALA A 145 -2.43 9.83 -2.49
CA ALA A 145 -2.07 8.75 -1.58
C ALA A 145 -0.68 8.16 -1.90
N ARG A 146 -0.39 7.90 -3.18
CA ARG A 146 0.93 7.46 -3.64
C ARG A 146 2.02 8.46 -3.27
N GLN A 147 1.78 9.76 -3.50
CA GLN A 147 2.75 10.81 -3.15
C GLN A 147 3.03 10.82 -1.64
N LEU A 148 1.98 10.75 -0.82
CA LEU A 148 2.11 10.73 0.64
C LEU A 148 2.83 9.46 1.14
N SER A 149 2.54 8.31 0.55
CA SER A 149 3.24 7.07 0.89
C SER A 149 4.71 7.12 0.47
N ALA A 150 5.03 7.63 -0.72
CA ALA A 150 6.41 7.69 -1.23
C ALA A 150 7.30 8.66 -0.43
N LEU A 151 6.76 9.83 -0.07
CA LEU A 151 7.49 10.89 0.63
C LEU A 151 7.54 10.69 2.15
N GLY A 152 6.77 9.74 2.69
CA GLY A 152 6.48 9.66 4.12
C GLY A 152 5.66 10.87 4.56
N HIS A 153 5.21 10.89 5.81
CA HIS A 153 4.48 12.00 6.43
C HIS A 153 5.34 13.27 6.59
N ALA A 154 6.02 13.74 5.55
CA ALA A 154 6.67 15.04 5.53
C ALA A 154 5.60 16.13 5.43
N HIS A 155 4.93 16.41 6.55
CA HIS A 155 4.32 17.73 6.79
C HIS A 155 5.46 18.74 6.95
N GLY A 156 6.03 19.14 5.81
CA GLY A 156 7.16 20.04 5.74
C GLY A 156 7.71 19.99 4.33
N GLY A 157 7.41 21.02 3.54
CA GLY A 157 7.87 21.12 2.16
C GLY A 157 9.37 20.83 2.11
N SER A 158 9.74 19.79 1.37
CA SER A 158 11.14 19.50 1.07
C SER A 158 11.69 20.77 0.40
N ARG A 159 12.46 21.56 1.17
CA ARG A 159 13.07 22.77 0.65
C ARG A 159 14.10 22.34 -0.38
N VAL A 160 13.72 22.41 -1.65
CA VAL A 160 14.65 22.27 -2.76
C VAL A 160 15.65 23.41 -2.63
N LYS A 161 16.90 23.07 -2.30
CA LYS A 161 17.99 24.06 -2.28
C LYS A 161 18.16 24.54 -3.73
N PRO A 162 17.92 25.83 -4.04
CA PRO A 162 18.06 26.31 -5.41
C PRO A 162 19.51 26.09 -5.86
N ARG A 163 19.68 25.49 -7.04
CA ARG A 163 21.00 25.42 -7.71
C ARG A 163 21.39 26.86 -8.05
N ARG A 164 22.56 27.31 -7.56
CA ARG A 164 23.17 28.53 -8.06
C ARG A 164 23.62 28.27 -9.49
N PHE A 165 23.05 29.01 -10.43
CA PHE A 165 23.66 29.16 -11.75
C PHE A 165 24.88 30.06 -11.55
N ILE A 166 26.06 29.55 -11.94
CA ILE A 166 27.29 30.34 -12.09
C ILE A 166 27.30 30.84 -13.52
#